data_AF-A0AA88VLE6-F1
#
_entry.id   AF-A0AA88VLE6-F1
#
_cell.length_a   1.000
_cell.length_b   1.000
_cell.length_c   1.000
_cell.angle_alpha   90.00
_cell.angle_beta   90.00
_cell.angle_gamma   90.00
#
_symmetry.space_group_name_H-M   'P 1'
#
loop_
_entity.id
_entity.type
_entity.pdbx_description
1 polymer ?
#
loop_
_entity_poly.entity_id
_entity_poly.type
_entity_poly.pdbx_seq_one_letter_code
_entity_poly.pdbx_strand_id
1 'polypeptide(L)'
;MASNGAHPIAESTEAKLERVKRQLTPGRNLLQGPLLKRSETLRKWNERWVILDPTTGRMEYKVRRNEPTVKGIIEFDANSTIKISPVNFQGQPKYDGCCFYIGTPQKKDYFLCAETPGAARAWVQTLEATQWVLQAHKEAVNSLGGNGSAGRGRVDAVVHNANKIALESSKEIEAAMQIAVRKALGALTNRIPDGPMDDQTIMKETLRVKDDELQNLARDLRARDSTIKEIADKLSETAEAAQTAASAARTMDEQRRIAFVEVERLKKDSEKQLESSTLKIREYEEKVTVLSKERDQLFKQRDSAIQEAHLWRSELAKARERAVILEGAVVRAEERVRVAEADAEARIKQAAEKEAAAVKEKQELLAYVNMLQAEFQRQQGDTKQVFEEKAESCSNNVNGQPLTKHVNPSEENVDKACLSISRATPTSGESVVHLEVDQANLRPMGDGEWSDIQATEARIADVREVSLDTEGSSLDIPVVRPPDNAHHEQGANSYHQPR
;
A
#
# COMPACT_ATOMS: atom_id res chain seq x y z
N MET A 1 16.43 13.81 -45.20
CA MET A 1 17.07 14.95 -44.51
C MET A 1 16.91 14.75 -43.00
N ALA A 2 17.80 15.31 -42.17
CA ALA A 2 17.88 14.96 -40.75
C ALA A 2 16.79 15.62 -39.89
N SER A 3 16.38 14.93 -38.82
CA SER A 3 15.43 15.43 -37.82
C SER A 3 16.18 15.96 -36.59
N ASN A 4 16.29 17.28 -36.45
CA ASN A 4 16.91 17.92 -35.29
C ASN A 4 15.87 18.18 -34.18
N GLY A 5 15.59 17.17 -33.36
CA GLY A 5 14.82 17.31 -32.13
C GLY A 5 15.74 17.58 -30.93
N ALA A 6 16.11 18.85 -30.68
CA ALA A 6 16.84 19.26 -29.49
C ALA A 6 15.88 19.73 -28.38
N HIS A 7 16.05 19.24 -27.15
CA HIS A 7 15.10 19.48 -26.06
C HIS A 7 15.35 20.84 -25.35
N PRO A 8 14.30 21.66 -25.09
CA PRO A 8 14.42 22.95 -24.37
C PRO A 8 14.72 22.80 -22.86
N ILE A 9 15.03 21.59 -22.39
CA ILE A 9 15.34 21.29 -20.99
C ILE A 9 16.80 21.66 -20.67
N ALA A 10 17.72 21.56 -21.65
CA ALA A 10 19.15 21.79 -21.46
C ALA A 10 19.49 23.27 -21.16
N GLU A 11 18.94 24.21 -21.95
CA GLU A 11 19.14 25.65 -21.70
C GLU A 11 18.59 26.06 -20.32
N SER A 12 17.51 25.41 -19.86
CA SER A 12 16.90 25.67 -18.55
C SER A 12 17.79 25.21 -17.38
N THR A 13 18.49 24.07 -17.51
CA THR A 13 19.43 23.60 -16.48
C THR A 13 20.74 24.39 -16.51
N GLU A 14 21.24 24.76 -17.70
CA GLU A 14 22.44 25.59 -17.85
C GLU A 14 22.23 27.01 -17.31
N ALA A 15 21.09 27.66 -17.63
CA ALA A 15 20.73 28.96 -17.09
C ALA A 15 20.51 28.94 -15.56
N LYS A 16 20.08 27.81 -14.97
CA LYS A 16 20.04 27.61 -13.52
C LYS A 16 21.46 27.46 -12.94
N LEU A 17 22.33 26.68 -13.58
CA LEU A 17 23.71 26.48 -13.16
C LEU A 17 24.52 27.79 -13.16
N GLU A 18 24.35 28.62 -14.20
CA GLU A 18 24.93 29.97 -14.27
C GLU A 18 24.40 30.89 -13.15
N ARG A 19 23.12 30.74 -12.74
CA ARG A 19 22.57 31.49 -11.59
C ARG A 19 23.13 31.03 -10.24
N VAL A 20 23.52 29.75 -10.10
CA VAL A 20 24.23 29.24 -8.90
C VAL A 20 25.69 29.70 -8.92
N LYS A 21 26.39 29.63 -10.06
CA LYS A 21 27.76 30.17 -10.20
C LYS A 21 27.83 31.66 -9.89
N ARG A 22 26.82 32.46 -10.26
CA ARG A 22 26.71 33.89 -9.90
C ARG A 22 26.49 34.16 -8.40
N GLN A 23 26.23 33.13 -7.58
CA GLN A 23 26.21 33.22 -6.11
C GLN A 23 27.56 32.86 -5.48
N LEU A 24 28.45 32.20 -6.24
CA LEU A 24 29.85 31.94 -5.88
C LEU A 24 30.78 33.13 -6.24
N THR A 25 30.25 34.35 -6.28
CA THR A 25 31.08 35.57 -6.40
C THR A 25 31.88 35.76 -5.11
N PRO A 26 33.21 35.99 -5.19
CA PRO A 26 34.08 35.96 -4.02
C PRO A 26 33.70 37.00 -2.97
N GLY A 27 33.75 36.58 -1.70
CA GLY A 27 33.26 37.36 -0.57
C GLY A 27 34.06 38.64 -0.31
N ARG A 28 33.36 39.71 0.07
CA ARG A 28 34.01 40.97 0.50
C ARG A 28 34.80 40.81 1.81
N ASN A 29 34.49 39.78 2.61
CA ASN A 29 35.08 39.51 3.91
C ASN A 29 36.03 38.29 3.83
N LEU A 30 37.19 38.45 3.19
CA LEU A 30 38.23 37.40 3.16
C LEU A 30 38.92 37.28 4.52
N LEU A 31 39.01 36.06 5.07
CA LEU A 31 39.82 35.81 6.26
C LEU A 31 41.29 35.66 5.84
N GLN A 32 42.20 36.41 6.46
CA GLN A 32 43.61 36.36 6.08
C GLN A 32 44.56 36.53 7.27
N GLY A 33 45.73 35.90 7.20
CA GLY A 33 46.75 36.01 8.24
C GLY A 33 47.96 35.09 8.05
N PRO A 34 48.97 35.18 8.93
CA PRO A 34 50.10 34.28 8.94
C PRO A 34 49.71 32.92 9.52
N LEU A 35 50.16 31.83 8.88
CA LEU A 35 50.09 30.46 9.39
C LEU A 35 51.40 29.72 9.12
N LEU A 36 51.83 28.91 10.08
CA LEU A 36 52.84 27.88 9.85
C LEU A 36 52.18 26.69 9.14
N LYS A 37 52.44 26.53 7.84
CA LYS A 37 52.03 25.35 7.07
C LYS A 37 53.13 24.30 7.11
N ARG A 38 52.79 23.04 7.41
CA ARG A 38 53.72 21.92 7.28
C ARG A 38 53.94 21.57 5.80
N SER A 39 55.19 21.31 5.44
CA SER A 39 55.54 20.67 4.15
C SER A 39 55.10 19.22 4.17
N GLU A 40 54.45 18.77 3.09
CA GLU A 40 53.93 17.42 2.91
C GLU A 40 55.09 16.41 2.80
N THR A 41 56.04 16.67 1.90
CA THR A 41 57.23 15.84 1.69
C THR A 41 58.29 16.04 2.78
N LEU A 42 58.73 17.28 3.02
CA LEU A 42 59.87 17.57 3.90
C LEU A 42 59.50 17.62 5.40
N ARG A 43 58.21 17.49 5.76
CA ARG A 43 57.65 17.61 7.14
C ARG A 43 57.97 18.92 7.90
N LYS A 44 58.75 19.83 7.29
CA LYS A 44 59.23 21.12 7.81
C LYS A 44 58.12 22.18 7.85
N TRP A 45 58.01 22.88 8.97
CA TRP A 45 57.14 24.04 9.14
C TRP A 45 57.63 25.24 8.32
N ASN A 46 56.69 25.92 7.67
CA ASN A 46 56.93 27.04 6.78
C ASN A 46 55.88 28.12 7.04
N GLU A 47 56.31 29.34 7.39
CA GLU A 47 55.40 30.48 7.44
C GLU A 47 54.83 30.80 6.05
N ARG A 48 53.54 31.04 5.97
CA ARG A 48 52.80 31.46 4.78
C ARG A 48 51.77 32.50 5.15
N TRP A 49 51.53 33.46 4.26
CA TRP A 49 50.33 34.27 4.33
C TRP A 49 49.19 33.49 3.68
N VAL A 50 48.13 33.23 4.43
CA VAL A 50 46.96 32.44 4.01
C VAL A 50 45.77 33.37 3.83
N ILE A 51 44.96 33.11 2.81
CA ILE A 51 43.74 33.85 2.47
C ILE A 51 42.64 32.82 2.22
N LEU A 52 41.53 32.92 2.96
CA LEU A 52 40.34 32.09 2.81
C LEU A 52 39.17 32.96 2.35
N ASP A 53 38.53 32.56 1.25
CA ASP A 53 37.22 33.05 0.86
C ASP A 53 36.11 32.17 1.47
N PRO A 54 35.35 32.67 2.45
CA PRO A 54 34.30 31.90 3.13
C PRO A 54 33.06 31.66 2.26
N THR A 55 32.97 32.25 1.06
CA THR A 55 31.85 32.04 0.13
C THR A 55 32.13 30.95 -0.91
N THR A 56 33.40 30.74 -1.27
CA THR A 56 33.79 29.80 -2.34
C THR A 56 34.59 28.59 -1.84
N GLY A 57 35.02 28.56 -0.57
CA GLY A 57 35.92 27.51 -0.07
C GLY A 57 37.38 27.65 -0.54
N ARG A 58 37.70 28.71 -1.29
CA ARG A 58 39.04 28.90 -1.85
C ARG A 58 40.02 29.39 -0.78
N MET A 59 40.87 28.47 -0.30
CA MET A 59 41.93 28.76 0.67
C MET A 59 43.30 28.81 -0.05
N GLU A 60 43.81 30.01 -0.30
CA GLU A 60 45.10 30.23 -0.97
C GLU A 60 46.23 30.48 0.03
N TYR A 61 47.48 30.22 -0.39
CA TYR A 61 48.65 30.61 0.40
C TYR A 61 49.79 31.20 -0.44
N LYS A 62 50.52 32.13 0.16
CA LYS A 62 51.64 32.91 -0.37
C LYS A 62 52.86 32.82 0.57
N VAL A 63 54.05 33.18 0.12
CA VAL A 63 55.22 33.32 1.02
C VAL A 63 55.09 34.57 1.88
N ARG A 64 54.56 35.68 1.35
CA ARG A 64 54.35 36.94 2.09
C ARG A 64 53.01 37.61 1.74
N ARG A 65 52.53 38.48 2.64
CA ARG A 65 51.27 39.26 2.49
C ARG A 65 51.20 40.04 1.18
N ASN A 66 52.28 40.75 0.85
CA ASN A 66 52.34 41.68 -0.28
C ASN A 66 52.80 41.02 -1.59
N GLU A 67 52.84 39.69 -1.65
CA GLU A 67 53.28 38.94 -2.82
C GLU A 67 52.13 38.83 -3.84
N PRO A 68 52.34 39.12 -5.14
CA PRO A 68 51.28 38.99 -6.14
C PRO A 68 50.95 37.52 -6.42
N THR A 69 51.99 36.68 -6.54
CA THR A 69 51.91 35.25 -6.90
C THR A 69 51.34 34.40 -5.76
N VAL A 70 50.30 33.64 -6.08
CA VAL A 70 49.80 32.53 -5.22
C VAL A 70 50.78 31.36 -5.31
N LYS A 71 51.20 30.82 -4.17
CA LYS A 71 52.14 29.69 -4.10
C LYS A 71 51.43 28.33 -4.14
N GLY A 72 50.14 28.30 -3.81
CA GLY A 72 49.29 27.13 -3.95
C GLY A 72 47.93 27.34 -3.28
N ILE A 73 47.08 26.33 -3.43
CA ILE A 73 45.73 26.27 -2.84
C ILE A 73 45.70 25.11 -1.85
N ILE A 74 44.89 25.24 -0.80
CA ILE A 74 44.47 24.18 0.11
C ILE A 74 43.02 23.88 -0.27
N GLU A 75 42.82 22.75 -0.95
CA GLU A 75 41.50 22.29 -1.35
C GLU A 75 40.84 21.55 -0.18
N PHE A 76 39.57 21.85 0.07
CA PHE A 76 38.70 21.13 1.00
C PHE A 76 37.25 21.22 0.52
N ASP A 77 36.40 20.33 1.04
CA ASP A 77 35.00 20.21 0.63
C ASP A 77 34.07 20.04 1.85
N ALA A 78 32.77 19.89 1.60
CA ALA A 78 31.74 19.62 2.61
C ALA A 78 31.94 18.29 3.37
N ASN A 79 32.80 17.39 2.88
CA ASN A 79 33.07 16.07 3.48
C ASN A 79 34.42 16.03 4.23
N SER A 80 35.21 17.11 4.18
CA SER A 80 36.55 17.18 4.78
C SER A 80 36.51 17.25 6.30
N THR A 81 37.55 16.75 6.97
CA THR A 81 37.69 16.83 8.44
C THR A 81 38.54 18.02 8.82
N ILE A 82 37.95 19.04 9.44
CA ILE A 82 38.64 20.24 9.90
C ILE A 82 38.55 20.30 11.43
N LYS A 83 39.70 20.22 12.14
CA LYS A 83 39.72 20.17 13.61
C LYS A 83 40.96 20.83 14.22
N ILE A 84 40.78 21.44 15.39
CA ILE A 84 41.88 21.73 16.33
C ILE A 84 42.54 20.41 16.73
N SER A 85 43.86 20.40 16.83
CA SER A 85 44.60 19.23 17.27
C SER A 85 44.66 19.13 18.79
N PRO A 86 44.43 17.94 19.38
CA PRO A 86 44.77 17.67 20.79
C PRO A 86 46.28 17.56 21.04
N VAL A 87 47.11 17.52 19.99
CA VAL A 87 48.57 17.35 20.06
C VAL A 87 49.29 18.48 19.32
N ASN A 88 50.26 19.12 19.98
CA ASN A 88 51.16 20.09 19.37
C ASN A 88 52.17 19.40 18.44
N PHE A 89 51.82 19.26 17.15
CA PHE A 89 52.75 18.71 16.16
C PHE A 89 53.88 19.68 15.74
N GLN A 90 53.88 20.92 16.24
CA GLN A 90 54.99 21.85 16.04
C GLN A 90 56.17 21.49 16.95
N GLY A 91 55.90 21.14 18.21
CA GLY A 91 56.84 20.60 19.18
C GLY A 91 57.46 21.64 20.13
N GLN A 92 57.27 22.95 19.89
CA GLN A 92 57.62 23.99 20.86
C GLN A 92 56.40 24.31 21.74
N PRO A 93 56.50 24.27 23.10
CA PRO A 93 55.36 24.49 24.01
C PRO A 93 54.57 25.78 23.78
N LYS A 94 55.22 26.82 23.22
CA LYS A 94 54.55 28.08 22.84
C LYS A 94 53.42 27.93 21.81
N TYR A 95 53.28 26.76 21.17
CA TYR A 95 52.22 26.43 20.21
C TYR A 95 51.25 25.35 20.72
N ASP A 96 51.22 25.07 22.02
CA ASP A 96 50.22 24.19 22.62
C ASP A 96 48.81 24.77 22.41
N GLY A 97 47.89 23.96 21.91
CA GLY A 97 46.56 24.41 21.47
C GLY A 97 46.53 25.24 20.17
N CYS A 98 47.68 25.54 19.56
CA CYS A 98 47.77 26.37 18.35
C CYS A 98 47.78 25.55 17.03
N CYS A 99 47.86 24.23 17.10
CA CYS A 99 47.90 23.33 15.94
C CYS A 99 46.49 22.91 15.50
N PHE A 100 46.26 22.82 14.20
CA PHE A 100 45.02 22.30 13.60
C PHE A 100 45.31 21.59 12.27
N TYR A 101 44.33 20.86 11.74
CA TYR A 101 44.48 20.15 10.47
C TYR A 101 43.20 20.16 9.63
N ILE A 102 43.39 19.99 8.32
CA ILE A 102 42.35 19.81 7.30
C ILE A 102 42.69 18.49 6.59
N GLY A 103 41.91 17.44 6.83
CA GLY A 103 42.00 16.15 6.14
C GLY A 103 40.93 16.03 5.06
N THR A 104 41.34 15.73 3.83
CA THR A 104 40.43 15.67 2.67
C THR A 104 39.96 14.24 2.36
N PRO A 105 38.79 14.03 1.72
CA PRO A 105 38.36 12.70 1.28
C PRO A 105 39.33 11.98 0.34
N GLN A 106 40.16 12.75 -0.37
CA GLN A 106 41.26 12.29 -1.24
C GLN A 106 42.51 11.84 -0.45
N LYS A 107 42.41 11.71 0.88
CA LYS A 107 43.48 11.31 1.82
C LYS A 107 44.70 12.23 1.85
N LYS A 108 44.50 13.51 1.56
CA LYS A 108 45.54 14.55 1.65
C LYS A 108 45.31 15.41 2.89
N ASP A 109 46.30 15.42 3.79
CA ASP A 109 46.22 16.09 5.09
C ASP A 109 47.09 17.35 5.13
N TYR A 110 46.47 18.49 5.44
CA TYR A 110 47.14 19.77 5.63
C TYR A 110 47.28 20.09 7.12
N PHE A 111 48.50 19.98 7.65
CA PHE A 111 48.83 20.39 9.02
C PHE A 111 49.20 21.87 9.08
N LEU A 112 48.53 22.60 9.96
CA LEU A 112 48.60 24.05 10.12
C LEU A 112 48.82 24.41 11.60
N CYS A 113 49.45 25.56 11.86
CA CYS A 113 49.65 26.09 13.20
C CYS A 113 49.61 27.63 13.18
N ALA A 114 48.84 28.21 14.10
CA ALA A 114 48.73 29.66 14.31
C ALA A 114 49.66 30.15 15.43
N GLU A 115 49.78 31.47 15.60
CA GLU A 115 50.61 32.05 16.68
C GLU A 115 49.95 31.91 18.07
N THR A 116 48.62 31.84 18.15
CA THR A 116 47.89 31.68 19.42
C THR A 116 46.76 30.63 19.33
N PRO A 117 46.31 30.06 20.46
CA PRO A 117 45.19 29.12 20.46
C PRO A 117 43.86 29.76 20.05
N GLY A 118 43.72 31.07 20.29
CA GLY A 118 42.57 31.85 19.85
C GLY A 118 42.53 32.00 18.32
N ALA A 119 43.65 32.38 17.70
CA ALA A 119 43.75 32.43 16.25
C ALA A 119 43.55 31.04 15.60
N ALA A 120 44.03 29.96 16.22
CA ALA A 120 43.76 28.60 15.74
C ALA A 120 42.25 28.27 15.74
N ARG A 121 41.52 28.62 16.81
CA ARG A 121 40.05 28.47 16.86
C ARG A 121 39.34 29.33 15.82
N ALA A 122 39.76 30.59 15.65
CA ALA A 122 39.19 31.51 14.66
C ALA A 122 39.33 30.98 13.21
N TRP A 123 40.48 30.40 12.87
CA TRP A 123 40.67 29.70 11.59
C TRP A 123 39.74 28.49 11.45
N VAL A 124 39.69 27.60 12.44
CA VAL A 124 38.83 26.39 12.39
C VAL A 124 37.34 26.76 12.29
N GLN A 125 36.84 27.68 13.12
CA GLN A 125 35.43 28.11 13.09
C GLN A 125 35.02 28.72 11.75
N THR A 126 35.90 29.52 11.12
CA THR A 126 35.61 30.08 9.79
C THR A 126 35.66 29.00 8.70
N LEU A 127 36.58 28.04 8.80
CA LEU A 127 36.65 26.90 7.88
C LEU A 127 35.42 26.00 7.99
N GLU A 128 34.98 25.65 9.21
CA GLU A 128 33.74 24.91 9.48
C GLU A 128 32.51 25.67 8.93
N ALA A 129 32.41 26.98 9.17
CA ALA A 129 31.38 27.83 8.58
C ALA A 129 31.40 27.81 7.03
N THR A 130 32.59 27.72 6.43
CA THR A 130 32.76 27.59 4.98
C THR A 130 32.35 26.20 4.48
N GLN A 131 32.57 25.13 5.25
CA GLN A 131 32.05 23.80 4.90
C GLN A 131 30.52 23.76 4.85
N TRP A 132 29.83 24.48 5.75
CA TRP A 132 28.37 24.62 5.68
C TRP A 132 27.92 25.37 4.42
N VAL A 133 28.66 26.38 3.95
CA VAL A 133 28.41 27.05 2.66
C VAL A 133 28.55 26.06 1.49
N LEU A 134 29.65 25.30 1.45
CA LEU A 134 29.87 24.28 0.41
C LEU A 134 28.78 23.19 0.41
N GLN A 135 28.34 22.75 1.60
CA GLN A 135 27.24 21.80 1.76
C GLN A 135 25.89 22.39 1.30
N ALA A 136 25.58 23.64 1.64
CA ALA A 136 24.35 24.30 1.21
C ALA A 136 24.31 24.48 -0.33
N HIS A 137 25.44 24.82 -0.97
CA HIS A 137 25.52 24.87 -2.43
C HIS A 137 25.35 23.48 -3.06
N LYS A 138 25.95 22.43 -2.49
CA LYS A 138 25.81 21.03 -2.93
C LYS A 138 24.36 20.54 -2.82
N GLU A 139 23.67 20.85 -1.73
CA GLU A 139 22.22 20.61 -1.55
C GLU A 139 21.38 21.37 -2.58
N ALA A 140 21.67 22.66 -2.82
CA ALA A 140 20.95 23.48 -3.77
C ALA A 140 21.12 22.99 -5.23
N VAL A 141 22.32 22.53 -5.61
CA VAL A 141 22.60 21.92 -6.92
C VAL A 141 21.86 20.59 -7.08
N ASN A 142 21.90 19.71 -6.07
CA ASN A 142 21.15 18.45 -6.08
C ASN A 142 19.63 18.69 -6.15
N SER A 143 19.15 19.82 -5.63
CA SER A 143 17.74 20.19 -5.60
C SER A 143 17.22 20.87 -6.88
N LEU A 144 18.04 21.07 -7.93
CA LEU A 144 17.65 21.82 -9.14
C LEU A 144 16.46 21.23 -9.94
N GLY A 145 16.04 20.01 -9.60
CA GLY A 145 14.85 19.33 -10.11
C GLY A 145 13.51 19.72 -9.44
N GLY A 146 13.49 20.46 -8.32
CA GLY A 146 12.25 20.81 -7.61
C GLY A 146 12.30 22.13 -6.82
N ASN A 147 11.16 22.83 -6.74
CA ASN A 147 10.89 24.04 -5.93
C ASN A 147 12.11 24.93 -5.56
N GLY A 148 12.77 25.48 -6.58
CA GLY A 148 14.02 26.26 -6.46
C GLY A 148 13.95 27.62 -5.74
N SER A 149 12.91 27.89 -4.94
CA SER A 149 12.81 29.08 -4.07
C SER A 149 13.35 28.81 -2.67
N ALA A 150 12.93 27.70 -2.04
CA ALA A 150 13.24 27.41 -0.63
C ALA A 150 14.74 27.16 -0.37
N GLY A 151 15.42 26.43 -1.28
CA GLY A 151 16.86 26.16 -1.16
C GLY A 151 17.73 27.42 -1.22
N ARG A 152 17.26 28.49 -1.89
CA ARG A 152 18.02 29.73 -2.06
C ARG A 152 18.18 30.49 -0.75
N GLY A 153 17.09 30.65 0.02
CA GLY A 153 17.13 31.32 1.32
C GLY A 153 18.06 30.63 2.33
N ARG A 154 18.21 29.31 2.24
CA ARG A 154 19.20 28.55 3.03
C ARG A 154 20.64 28.94 2.65
N VAL A 155 20.96 28.96 1.35
CA VAL A 155 22.29 29.35 0.85
C VAL A 155 22.63 30.78 1.27
N ASP A 156 21.76 31.74 1.00
CA ASP A 156 21.99 33.16 1.32
C ASP A 156 22.22 33.38 2.84
N ALA A 157 21.47 32.68 3.71
CA ALA A 157 21.64 32.76 5.16
C ALA A 157 22.94 32.13 5.67
N VAL A 158 23.35 30.97 5.13
CA VAL A 158 24.60 30.29 5.52
C VAL A 158 25.82 31.08 5.03
N VAL A 159 25.75 31.65 3.82
CA VAL A 159 26.77 32.58 3.28
C VAL A 159 26.88 33.83 4.15
N HIS A 160 25.76 34.42 4.59
CA HIS A 160 25.80 35.55 5.52
C HIS A 160 26.49 35.19 6.85
N ASN A 161 26.14 34.03 7.43
CA ASN A 161 26.74 33.57 8.68
C ASN A 161 28.26 33.34 8.55
N ALA A 162 28.72 32.71 7.46
CA ALA A 162 30.15 32.50 7.22
C ALA A 162 30.91 33.84 7.04
N ASN A 163 30.33 34.82 6.35
CA ASN A 163 30.91 36.17 6.24
C ASN A 163 30.96 36.93 7.57
N LYS A 164 30.02 36.68 8.49
CA LYS A 164 30.03 37.21 9.86
C LYS A 164 31.15 36.57 10.70
N ILE A 165 31.21 35.24 10.71
CA ILE A 165 32.23 34.48 11.46
C ILE A 165 33.64 34.83 10.98
N ALA A 166 33.85 35.02 9.67
CA ALA A 166 35.12 35.49 9.11
C ALA A 166 35.49 36.91 9.61
N LEU A 167 34.53 37.84 9.67
CA LEU A 167 34.76 39.21 10.15
C LEU A 167 35.09 39.27 11.65
N GLU A 168 34.46 38.41 12.45
CA GLU A 168 34.75 38.28 13.89
C GLU A 168 36.11 37.60 14.10
N SER A 169 36.38 36.50 13.39
CA SER A 169 37.65 35.76 13.40
C SER A 169 38.86 36.58 12.96
N SER A 170 38.68 37.51 12.03
CA SER A 170 39.75 38.40 11.56
C SER A 170 40.34 39.26 12.69
N LYS A 171 39.53 39.62 13.70
CA LYS A 171 39.99 40.43 14.85
C LYS A 171 40.93 39.64 15.75
N GLU A 172 40.62 38.37 15.98
CA GLU A 172 41.44 37.45 16.79
C GLU A 172 42.79 37.16 16.12
N ILE A 173 42.79 36.98 14.80
CA ILE A 173 44.01 36.79 14.00
C ILE A 173 44.88 38.07 14.01
N GLU A 174 44.26 39.25 13.91
CA GLU A 174 45.00 40.53 14.00
C GLU A 174 45.58 40.75 15.41
N ALA A 175 44.81 40.46 16.47
CA ALA A 175 45.30 40.51 17.84
C ALA A 175 46.50 39.57 18.08
N ALA A 176 46.45 38.34 17.55
CA ALA A 176 47.56 37.40 17.59
C ALA A 176 48.81 37.93 16.84
N MET A 177 48.64 38.51 15.64
CA MET A 177 49.72 39.13 14.88
C MET A 177 50.39 40.27 15.66
N GLN A 178 49.63 41.09 16.37
CA GLN A 178 50.15 42.17 17.22
C GLN A 178 50.93 41.67 18.45
N ILE A 179 50.80 40.40 18.86
CA ILE A 179 51.62 39.80 19.93
C ILE A 179 52.99 39.38 19.38
N ALA A 180 53.04 38.76 18.20
CA ALA A 180 54.29 38.38 17.54
C ALA A 180 55.22 39.58 17.29
N VAL A 181 54.67 40.70 16.80
CA VAL A 181 55.44 41.92 16.51
C VAL A 181 56.13 42.49 17.76
N ARG A 182 55.41 42.58 18.89
CA ARG A 182 55.98 43.04 20.17
C ARG A 182 57.10 42.13 20.67
N LYS A 183 56.95 40.81 20.49
CA LYS A 183 57.93 39.80 20.91
C LYS A 183 59.24 39.86 20.12
N ALA A 184 59.20 40.32 18.86
CA ALA A 184 60.39 40.49 18.04
C ALA A 184 61.24 41.73 18.43
N LEU A 185 60.62 42.75 19.02
CA LEU A 185 61.29 44.05 19.28
C LEU A 185 62.13 44.07 20.57
N GLY A 186 61.74 43.32 21.59
CA GLY A 186 62.33 43.39 22.94
C GLY A 186 63.70 42.74 23.14
N ALA A 187 64.34 42.22 22.08
CA ALA A 187 65.55 41.39 22.17
C ALA A 187 66.88 42.14 21.93
N LEU A 188 66.86 43.45 21.70
CA LEU A 188 67.97 44.19 21.08
C LEU A 188 68.85 45.02 22.05
N THR A 189 68.48 45.17 23.32
CA THR A 189 69.07 46.17 24.22
C THR A 189 69.69 45.57 25.49
N ASN A 190 71.03 45.42 25.53
CA ASN A 190 71.89 45.39 26.74
C ASN A 190 73.36 45.01 26.39
N ARG A 191 74.36 45.85 26.70
CA ARG A 191 75.83 45.62 26.96
C ARG A 191 76.56 46.99 27.13
N ILE A 192 77.89 46.97 27.34
CA ILE A 192 78.89 48.10 27.37
C ILE A 192 79.10 48.70 28.80
N PRO A 193 80.34 48.99 29.29
CA PRO A 193 81.66 48.32 29.09
C PRO A 193 82.48 48.15 30.41
N ASP A 194 83.72 47.65 30.31
CA ASP A 194 84.73 47.62 31.40
C ASP A 194 85.75 48.78 31.32
N GLY A 195 86.47 49.01 32.43
CA GLY A 195 87.64 49.91 32.54
C GLY A 195 88.82 49.26 33.28
N PRO A 196 90.06 49.76 33.14
CA PRO A 196 91.25 49.08 33.67
C PRO A 196 91.33 49.12 35.20
N MET A 197 91.74 47.98 35.79
CA MET A 197 91.73 47.73 37.24
C MET A 197 93.16 47.39 37.72
N ASP A 198 93.50 47.74 38.97
CA ASP A 198 94.82 47.52 39.59
C ASP A 198 95.01 46.09 40.14
N ASP A 199 96.23 45.56 40.20
CA ASP A 199 96.51 44.16 40.58
C ASP A 199 96.05 43.78 42.01
N GLN A 200 96.22 44.67 43.00
CA GLN A 200 95.73 44.38 44.37
C GLN A 200 94.20 44.43 44.42
N THR A 201 93.60 45.29 43.61
CA THR A 201 92.16 45.37 43.39
C THR A 201 91.64 44.12 42.68
N ILE A 202 92.31 43.66 41.61
CA ILE A 202 92.01 42.43 40.86
C ILE A 202 92.02 41.20 41.77
N MET A 203 92.98 41.08 42.70
CA MET A 203 93.02 39.93 43.61
C MET A 203 91.83 39.93 44.58
N LYS A 204 91.50 41.08 45.19
CA LYS A 204 90.34 41.23 46.08
C LYS A 204 89.03 41.02 45.34
N GLU A 205 88.91 41.59 44.13
CA GLU A 205 87.76 41.45 43.25
C GLU A 205 87.60 40.01 42.77
N THR A 206 88.68 39.31 42.44
CA THR A 206 88.64 37.88 42.08
C THR A 206 88.11 37.02 43.24
N LEU A 207 88.56 37.28 44.47
CA LEU A 207 88.04 36.57 45.65
C LEU A 207 86.57 36.91 45.92
N ARG A 208 86.17 38.19 45.77
CA ARG A 208 84.78 38.63 45.89
C ARG A 208 83.89 37.97 44.85
N VAL A 209 84.29 38.00 43.57
CA VAL A 209 83.62 37.35 42.45
C VAL A 209 83.53 35.84 42.65
N LYS A 210 84.52 35.19 43.26
CA LYS A 210 84.46 33.75 43.57
C LYS A 210 83.51 33.42 44.72
N ASP A 211 83.38 34.27 45.73
CA ASP A 211 82.34 34.10 46.76
C ASP A 211 80.94 34.41 46.20
N ASP A 212 80.80 35.49 45.41
CA ASP A 212 79.57 35.82 44.67
C ASP A 212 79.16 34.67 43.71
N GLU A 213 80.10 34.04 43.00
CA GLU A 213 79.89 32.83 42.20
C GLU A 213 79.40 31.65 43.03
N LEU A 214 80.00 31.37 44.19
CA LEU A 214 79.57 30.29 45.08
C LEU A 214 78.18 30.56 45.67
N GLN A 215 77.89 31.81 46.05
CA GLN A 215 76.55 32.22 46.50
C GLN A 215 75.51 32.16 45.38
N ASN A 216 75.89 32.46 44.13
CA ASN A 216 75.07 32.26 42.94
C ASN A 216 74.77 30.78 42.73
N LEU A 217 75.79 29.92 42.69
CA LEU A 217 75.64 28.46 42.56
C LEU A 217 74.77 27.87 43.66
N ALA A 218 74.93 28.32 44.91
CA ALA A 218 74.11 27.89 46.04
C ALA A 218 72.66 28.42 45.99
N ARG A 219 72.36 29.46 45.21
CA ARG A 219 70.97 29.89 44.90
C ARG A 219 70.41 29.08 43.72
N ASP A 220 71.18 28.88 42.67
CA ASP A 220 70.82 28.08 41.49
C ASP A 220 70.49 26.63 41.85
N LEU A 221 71.25 26.00 42.75
CA LEU A 221 70.96 24.64 43.23
C LEU A 221 69.60 24.59 43.92
N ARG A 222 69.31 25.49 44.87
CA ARG A 222 67.99 25.56 45.54
C ARG A 222 66.84 25.85 44.59
N ALA A 223 67.07 26.67 43.55
CA ALA A 223 66.08 26.90 42.51
C ALA A 223 65.81 25.63 41.69
N ARG A 224 66.86 24.84 41.37
CA ARG A 224 66.73 23.53 40.71
C ARG A 224 66.03 22.52 41.61
N ASP A 225 66.35 22.43 42.89
CA ASP A 225 65.68 21.54 43.85
C ASP A 225 64.18 21.86 43.96
N SER A 226 63.83 23.15 44.03
CA SER A 226 62.43 23.61 43.99
C SER A 226 61.74 23.21 42.67
N THR A 227 62.44 23.32 41.54
CA THR A 227 61.91 22.92 40.22
C THR A 227 61.72 21.41 40.12
N ILE A 228 62.68 20.62 40.65
CA ILE A 228 62.62 19.16 40.71
C ILE A 228 61.43 18.71 41.57
N LYS A 229 61.20 19.37 42.71
CA LYS A 229 60.02 19.11 43.54
C LYS A 229 58.72 19.43 42.79
N GLU A 230 58.60 20.60 42.17
CA GLU A 230 57.40 20.97 41.40
C GLU A 230 57.11 19.98 40.26
N ILE A 231 58.15 19.42 39.64
CA ILE A 231 58.03 18.35 38.64
C ILE A 231 57.57 17.03 39.28
N ALA A 232 58.12 16.64 40.44
CA ALA A 232 57.74 15.41 41.14
C ALA A 232 56.28 15.47 41.66
N ASP A 233 55.85 16.61 42.16
CA ASP A 233 54.47 16.85 42.61
C ASP A 233 53.51 16.71 41.41
N LYS A 234 53.78 17.37 40.28
CA LYS A 234 52.98 17.27 39.04
C LYS A 234 52.98 15.87 38.41
N LEU A 235 54.09 15.12 38.48
CA LEU A 235 54.15 13.74 38.03
C LEU A 235 53.27 12.83 38.90
N SER A 236 53.17 13.12 40.20
CA SER A 236 52.30 12.41 41.14
C SER A 236 50.81 12.70 40.85
N GLU A 237 50.44 13.97 40.70
CA GLU A 237 49.10 14.39 40.25
C GLU A 237 48.70 13.71 38.92
N THR A 238 49.64 13.65 37.96
CA THR A 238 49.44 12.99 36.66
C THR A 238 49.22 11.48 36.81
N ALA A 239 49.93 10.82 37.73
CA ALA A 239 49.76 9.40 38.01
C ALA A 239 48.40 9.09 38.66
N GLU A 240 47.97 9.89 39.64
CA GLU A 240 46.65 9.76 40.28
C GLU A 240 45.50 10.02 39.31
N ALA A 241 45.64 11.03 38.44
CA ALA A 241 44.68 11.31 37.37
C ALA A 241 44.61 10.15 36.36
N ALA A 242 45.76 9.58 35.97
CA ALA A 242 45.82 8.42 35.08
C ALA A 242 45.21 7.16 35.73
N GLN A 243 45.45 6.91 37.02
CA GLN A 243 44.83 5.81 37.77
C GLN A 243 43.31 5.97 37.85
N THR A 244 42.83 7.19 38.09
CA THR A 244 41.39 7.53 38.13
C THR A 244 40.73 7.38 36.76
N ALA A 245 41.40 7.81 35.69
CA ALA A 245 40.93 7.59 34.33
C ALA A 245 40.89 6.09 33.96
N ALA A 246 41.89 5.30 34.40
CA ALA A 246 41.94 3.86 34.16
C ALA A 246 40.88 3.07 34.95
N SER A 247 40.54 3.48 36.17
CA SER A 247 39.46 2.85 36.94
C SER A 247 38.09 3.19 36.34
N ALA A 248 37.85 4.45 35.96
CA ALA A 248 36.64 4.87 35.25
C ALA A 248 36.47 4.19 33.88
N ALA A 249 37.57 3.97 33.14
CA ALA A 249 37.53 3.20 31.89
C ALA A 249 37.08 1.75 32.12
N ARG A 250 37.58 1.09 33.18
CA ARG A 250 37.18 -0.29 33.54
C ARG A 250 35.72 -0.39 33.98
N THR A 251 35.21 0.56 34.77
CA THR A 251 33.79 0.53 35.17
C THR A 251 32.86 0.79 33.98
N MET A 252 33.21 1.68 33.06
CA MET A 252 32.47 1.85 31.80
C MET A 252 32.48 0.59 30.93
N ASP A 253 33.60 -0.13 30.85
CA ASP A 253 33.71 -1.35 30.05
C ASP A 253 32.85 -2.49 30.64
N GLU A 254 32.81 -2.64 31.96
CA GLU A 254 31.92 -3.57 32.65
C GLU A 254 30.44 -3.24 32.38
N GLN A 255 30.05 -1.97 32.50
CA GLN A 255 28.67 -1.56 32.21
C GLN A 255 28.29 -1.78 30.74
N ARG A 256 29.22 -1.56 29.79
CA ARG A 256 29.02 -1.92 28.38
C ARG A 256 28.83 -3.42 28.20
N ARG A 257 29.65 -4.25 28.86
CA ARG A 257 29.56 -5.72 28.80
C ARG A 257 28.21 -6.23 29.29
N ILE A 258 27.72 -5.70 30.42
CA ILE A 258 26.39 -6.00 30.97
C ILE A 258 25.29 -5.58 29.97
N ALA A 259 25.37 -4.35 29.42
CA ALA A 259 24.41 -3.86 28.45
C ALA A 259 24.38 -4.70 27.15
N PHE A 260 25.52 -5.17 26.64
CA PHE A 260 25.58 -6.06 25.47
C PHE A 260 24.87 -7.40 25.72
N VAL A 261 25.03 -7.99 26.91
CA VAL A 261 24.34 -9.25 27.27
C VAL A 261 22.82 -9.04 27.32
N GLU A 262 22.35 -7.93 27.89
CA GLU A 262 20.93 -7.60 27.95
C GLU A 262 20.34 -7.27 26.57
N VAL A 263 21.07 -6.58 25.69
CA VAL A 263 20.66 -6.34 24.30
C VAL A 263 20.52 -7.66 23.52
N GLU A 264 21.48 -8.59 23.63
CA GLU A 264 21.37 -9.91 23.00
C GLU A 264 20.28 -10.79 23.61
N ARG A 265 19.90 -10.59 24.88
CA ARG A 265 18.73 -11.23 25.48
C ARG A 265 17.42 -10.67 24.90
N LEU A 266 17.25 -9.35 24.95
CA LEU A 266 16.07 -8.65 24.44
C LEU A 266 15.84 -8.94 22.95
N LYS A 267 16.91 -8.97 22.15
CA LYS A 267 16.89 -9.39 20.75
C LYS A 267 16.32 -10.80 20.58
N LYS A 268 16.87 -11.81 21.27
CA LYS A 268 16.39 -13.20 21.20
C LYS A 268 14.95 -13.36 21.67
N ASP A 269 14.51 -12.58 22.63
CA ASP A 269 13.12 -12.60 23.09
C ASP A 269 12.18 -11.90 22.08
N SER A 270 12.64 -10.85 21.39
CA SER A 270 11.91 -10.22 20.27
C SER A 270 11.84 -11.12 19.02
N GLU A 271 12.90 -11.88 18.73
CA GLU A 271 12.95 -12.87 17.64
C GLU A 271 11.90 -13.96 17.86
N LYS A 272 11.82 -14.54 19.07
CA LYS A 272 10.76 -15.52 19.44
C LYS A 272 9.34 -14.94 19.34
N GLN A 273 9.15 -13.67 19.73
CA GLN A 273 7.84 -13.01 19.60
C GLN A 273 7.46 -12.80 18.13
N LEU A 274 8.41 -12.41 17.29
CA LEU A 274 8.23 -12.29 15.84
C LEU A 274 7.89 -13.65 15.21
N GLU A 275 8.61 -14.72 15.54
CA GLU A 275 8.33 -16.09 15.11
C GLU A 275 6.91 -16.54 15.52
N SER A 276 6.52 -16.33 16.78
CA SER A 276 5.18 -16.66 17.28
C SER A 276 4.07 -15.88 16.57
N SER A 277 4.29 -14.58 16.29
CA SER A 277 3.34 -13.76 15.53
C SER A 277 3.23 -14.20 14.06
N THR A 278 4.35 -14.56 13.43
CA THR A 278 4.42 -15.05 12.04
C THR A 278 3.70 -16.39 11.89
N LEU A 279 3.85 -17.29 12.87
CA LEU A 279 3.14 -18.58 12.89
C LEU A 279 1.63 -18.38 13.02
N LYS A 280 1.18 -17.48 13.92
CA LYS A 280 -0.24 -17.13 14.05
C LYS A 280 -0.82 -16.50 12.78
N ILE A 281 -0.07 -15.62 12.11
CA ILE A 281 -0.48 -15.05 10.81
C ILE A 281 -0.72 -16.17 9.81
N ARG A 282 0.21 -17.13 9.68
CA ARG A 282 0.06 -18.29 8.79
C ARG A 282 -1.17 -19.14 9.10
N GLU A 283 -1.47 -19.38 10.38
CA GLU A 283 -2.71 -20.08 10.78
C GLU A 283 -3.98 -19.31 10.35
N TYR A 284 -3.98 -17.98 10.44
CA TYR A 284 -5.12 -17.16 10.00
C TYR A 284 -5.21 -17.10 8.47
N GLU A 285 -4.09 -17.02 7.75
CA GLU A 285 -4.04 -17.14 6.30
C GLU A 285 -4.65 -18.48 5.84
N GLU A 286 -4.25 -19.60 6.45
CA GLU A 286 -4.80 -20.92 6.14
C GLU A 286 -6.32 -20.98 6.37
N LYS A 287 -6.80 -20.51 7.54
CA LYS A 287 -8.24 -20.40 7.86
C LYS A 287 -8.99 -19.54 6.82
N VAL A 288 -8.41 -18.44 6.36
CA VAL A 288 -8.98 -17.61 5.28
C VAL A 288 -9.03 -18.36 3.94
N THR A 289 -8.02 -19.19 3.60
CA THR A 289 -8.10 -20.02 2.37
C THR A 289 -9.19 -21.10 2.45
N VAL A 290 -9.46 -21.66 3.63
CA VAL A 290 -10.54 -22.63 3.85
C VAL A 290 -11.90 -21.95 3.69
N LEU A 291 -12.15 -20.85 4.42
CA LEU A 291 -13.38 -20.07 4.33
C LEU A 291 -13.64 -19.54 2.90
N SER A 292 -12.60 -19.18 2.15
CA SER A 292 -12.74 -18.79 0.74
C SER A 292 -13.23 -19.95 -0.14
N LYS A 293 -12.73 -21.18 0.07
CA LYS A 293 -13.17 -22.37 -0.68
C LYS A 293 -14.62 -22.74 -0.35
N GLU A 294 -15.00 -22.63 0.93
CA GLU A 294 -16.37 -22.86 1.39
C GLU A 294 -17.34 -21.84 0.78
N ARG A 295 -17.01 -20.54 0.82
CA ARG A 295 -17.75 -19.47 0.12
C ARG A 295 -17.96 -19.80 -1.36
N ASP A 296 -16.90 -20.21 -2.06
CA ASP A 296 -16.96 -20.49 -3.50
C ASP A 296 -17.76 -21.76 -3.82
N GLN A 297 -17.86 -22.70 -2.88
CA GLN A 297 -18.76 -23.85 -2.98
C GLN A 297 -20.23 -23.46 -2.72
N LEU A 298 -20.48 -22.59 -1.73
CA LEU A 298 -21.82 -22.04 -1.45
C LEU A 298 -22.35 -21.19 -2.62
N PHE A 299 -21.49 -20.42 -3.30
CA PHE A 299 -21.88 -19.70 -4.52
C PHE A 299 -22.29 -20.66 -5.64
N LYS A 300 -21.56 -21.76 -5.88
CA LYS A 300 -21.95 -22.78 -6.86
C LYS A 300 -23.30 -23.42 -6.50
N GLN A 301 -23.53 -23.75 -5.24
CA GLN A 301 -24.80 -24.31 -4.78
C GLN A 301 -25.97 -23.33 -4.99
N ARG A 302 -25.79 -22.05 -4.63
CA ARG A 302 -26.74 -20.97 -4.91
C ARG A 302 -27.05 -20.87 -6.40
N ASP A 303 -26.03 -20.87 -7.24
CA ASP A 303 -26.20 -20.63 -8.68
C ASP A 303 -26.86 -21.82 -9.39
N SER A 304 -26.55 -23.06 -8.99
CA SER A 304 -27.30 -24.25 -9.42
C SER A 304 -28.77 -24.20 -8.98
N ALA A 305 -29.06 -23.84 -7.73
CA ALA A 305 -30.44 -23.73 -7.24
C ALA A 305 -31.23 -22.61 -7.94
N ILE A 306 -30.58 -21.50 -8.30
CA ILE A 306 -31.16 -20.44 -9.13
C ILE A 306 -31.48 -20.98 -10.54
N GLN A 307 -30.55 -21.68 -11.18
CA GLN A 307 -30.77 -22.28 -12.50
C GLN A 307 -31.93 -23.27 -12.49
N GLU A 308 -32.00 -24.16 -11.48
CA GLU A 308 -33.09 -25.12 -11.32
C GLU A 308 -34.44 -24.41 -11.10
N ALA A 309 -34.48 -23.37 -10.24
CA ALA A 309 -35.68 -22.57 -10.05
C ALA A 309 -36.14 -21.84 -11.33
N HIS A 310 -35.22 -21.44 -12.22
CA HIS A 310 -35.55 -20.90 -13.53
C HIS A 310 -36.10 -21.97 -14.49
N LEU A 311 -35.57 -23.20 -14.47
CA LEU A 311 -36.12 -24.32 -15.24
C LEU A 311 -37.55 -24.66 -14.78
N TRP A 312 -37.79 -24.80 -13.48
CA TRP A 312 -39.12 -25.08 -12.94
C TRP A 312 -40.13 -23.96 -13.23
N ARG A 313 -39.72 -22.68 -13.17
CA ARG A 313 -40.57 -21.55 -13.61
C ARG A 313 -40.92 -21.63 -15.11
N SER A 314 -39.98 -22.07 -15.95
CA SER A 314 -40.20 -22.25 -17.39
C SER A 314 -41.19 -23.39 -17.69
N GLU A 315 -41.02 -24.55 -17.05
CA GLU A 315 -41.97 -25.66 -17.22
C GLU A 315 -43.35 -25.38 -16.61
N LEU A 316 -43.42 -24.64 -15.50
CA LEU A 316 -44.70 -24.17 -14.95
C LEU A 316 -45.42 -23.20 -15.90
N ALA A 317 -44.70 -22.32 -16.60
CA ALA A 317 -45.27 -21.43 -17.61
C ALA A 317 -45.85 -22.23 -18.78
N LYS A 318 -45.07 -23.18 -19.34
CA LYS A 318 -45.53 -24.09 -20.41
C LYS A 318 -46.70 -24.96 -19.98
N ALA A 319 -46.74 -25.41 -18.71
CA ALA A 319 -47.84 -26.20 -18.17
C ALA A 319 -49.14 -25.37 -18.07
N ARG A 320 -49.04 -24.10 -17.65
CA ARG A 320 -50.17 -23.17 -17.61
C ARG A 320 -50.69 -22.83 -19.01
N GLU A 321 -49.80 -22.60 -19.97
CA GLU A 321 -50.18 -22.40 -21.37
C GLU A 321 -50.93 -23.61 -21.94
N ARG A 322 -50.42 -24.83 -21.71
CA ARG A 322 -51.10 -26.08 -22.10
C ARG A 322 -52.48 -26.23 -21.43
N ALA A 323 -52.61 -25.85 -20.15
CA ALA A 323 -53.90 -25.88 -19.45
C ALA A 323 -54.93 -24.95 -20.11
N VAL A 324 -54.58 -23.68 -20.37
CA VAL A 324 -55.47 -22.71 -21.02
C VAL A 324 -55.89 -23.16 -22.43
N ILE A 325 -54.99 -23.80 -23.19
CA ILE A 325 -55.30 -24.38 -24.51
C ILE A 325 -56.33 -25.52 -24.39
N LEU A 326 -56.20 -26.37 -23.37
CA LEU A 326 -57.12 -27.49 -23.10
C LEU A 326 -58.47 -27.01 -22.56
N GLU A 327 -58.51 -26.06 -21.62
CA GLU A 327 -59.72 -25.40 -21.13
C GLU A 327 -60.51 -24.78 -22.29
N GLY A 328 -59.82 -24.01 -23.15
CA GLY A 328 -60.43 -23.46 -24.36
C GLY A 328 -60.90 -24.53 -25.36
N ALA A 329 -60.30 -25.73 -25.36
CA ALA A 329 -60.77 -26.85 -26.19
C ALA A 329 -62.01 -27.53 -25.60
N VAL A 330 -62.10 -27.67 -24.27
CA VAL A 330 -63.28 -28.17 -23.55
C VAL A 330 -64.46 -27.23 -23.78
N VAL A 331 -64.32 -25.92 -23.56
CA VAL A 331 -65.40 -24.95 -23.80
C VAL A 331 -65.90 -24.98 -25.25
N ARG A 332 -65.00 -25.17 -26.24
CA ARG A 332 -65.39 -25.35 -27.66
C ARG A 332 -66.07 -26.68 -27.95
N ALA A 333 -65.85 -27.72 -27.14
CA ALA A 333 -66.53 -29.00 -27.26
C ALA A 333 -67.92 -28.94 -26.61
N GLU A 334 -68.01 -28.39 -25.40
CA GLU A 334 -69.27 -28.12 -24.69
C GLU A 334 -70.21 -27.25 -25.54
N GLU A 335 -69.70 -26.19 -26.17
CA GLU A 335 -70.51 -25.35 -27.05
C GLU A 335 -71.07 -26.11 -28.27
N ARG A 336 -70.28 -27.02 -28.86
CA ARG A 336 -70.75 -27.88 -29.95
C ARG A 336 -71.82 -28.86 -29.49
N VAL A 337 -71.73 -29.36 -28.26
CA VAL A 337 -72.77 -30.19 -27.65
C VAL A 337 -74.05 -29.38 -27.47
N ARG A 338 -74.00 -28.20 -26.83
CA ARG A 338 -75.19 -27.33 -26.65
C ARG A 338 -75.87 -26.96 -27.97
N VAL A 339 -75.10 -26.66 -29.01
CA VAL A 339 -75.63 -26.35 -30.35
C VAL A 339 -76.28 -27.58 -31.00
N ALA A 340 -75.69 -28.78 -30.85
CA ALA A 340 -76.27 -30.03 -31.35
C ALA A 340 -77.52 -30.46 -30.59
N GLU A 341 -77.56 -30.24 -29.27
CA GLU A 341 -78.74 -30.47 -28.41
C GLU A 341 -79.88 -29.54 -28.81
N ALA A 342 -79.61 -28.24 -29.03
CA ALA A 342 -80.63 -27.27 -29.47
C ALA A 342 -81.18 -27.57 -30.88
N ASP A 343 -80.34 -28.01 -31.82
CA ASP A 343 -80.77 -28.50 -33.14
C ASP A 343 -81.60 -29.79 -33.04
N ALA A 344 -81.21 -30.73 -32.17
CA ALA A 344 -81.99 -31.94 -31.90
C ALA A 344 -83.36 -31.61 -31.27
N GLU A 345 -83.43 -30.73 -30.28
CA GLU A 345 -84.67 -30.29 -29.66
C GLU A 345 -85.58 -29.56 -30.68
N ALA A 346 -85.02 -28.68 -31.51
CA ALA A 346 -85.76 -28.00 -32.58
C ALA A 346 -86.34 -29.01 -33.61
N ARG A 347 -85.60 -30.07 -33.96
CA ARG A 347 -86.09 -31.15 -34.82
C ARG A 347 -87.18 -31.99 -34.16
N ILE A 348 -87.04 -32.33 -32.88
CA ILE A 348 -88.06 -33.05 -32.10
C ILE A 348 -89.34 -32.22 -32.03
N LYS A 349 -89.23 -30.92 -31.74
CA LYS A 349 -90.37 -30.00 -31.71
C LYS A 349 -91.05 -29.92 -33.08
N GLN A 350 -90.30 -29.77 -34.18
CA GLN A 350 -90.87 -29.76 -35.53
C GLN A 350 -91.53 -31.11 -35.89
N ALA A 351 -90.99 -32.24 -35.42
CA ALA A 351 -91.60 -33.54 -35.61
C ALA A 351 -92.92 -33.68 -34.84
N ALA A 352 -92.98 -33.23 -33.58
CA ALA A 352 -94.20 -33.21 -32.78
C ALA A 352 -95.26 -32.26 -33.34
N GLU A 353 -94.87 -31.10 -33.88
CA GLU A 353 -95.79 -30.18 -34.58
C GLU A 353 -96.37 -30.82 -35.86
N LYS A 354 -95.56 -31.56 -36.63
CA LYS A 354 -96.01 -32.35 -37.79
C LYS A 354 -96.91 -33.51 -37.40
N GLU A 355 -96.60 -34.23 -36.32
CA GLU A 355 -97.44 -35.31 -35.80
C GLU A 355 -98.79 -34.77 -35.33
N ALA A 356 -98.81 -33.68 -34.57
CA ALA A 356 -100.05 -33.03 -34.14
C ALA A 356 -100.91 -32.56 -35.32
N ALA A 357 -100.28 -32.03 -36.38
CA ALA A 357 -100.98 -31.69 -37.62
C ALA A 357 -101.58 -32.93 -38.31
N ALA A 358 -100.82 -34.02 -38.44
CA ALA A 358 -101.30 -35.27 -39.05
C ALA A 358 -102.39 -35.97 -38.19
N VAL A 359 -102.32 -35.86 -36.86
CA VAL A 359 -103.40 -36.33 -35.96
C VAL A 359 -104.67 -35.48 -36.13
N LYS A 360 -104.54 -34.16 -36.29
CA LYS A 360 -105.68 -33.28 -36.59
C LYS A 360 -106.31 -33.58 -37.95
N GLU A 361 -105.51 -33.75 -39.00
CA GLU A 361 -105.95 -34.18 -40.32
C GLU A 361 -106.66 -35.54 -40.26
N LYS A 362 -106.10 -36.52 -39.52
CA LYS A 362 -106.75 -37.80 -39.26
C LYS A 362 -108.09 -37.67 -38.52
N GLN A 363 -108.22 -36.74 -37.56
CA GLN A 363 -109.48 -36.47 -36.87
C GLN A 363 -110.53 -35.86 -37.82
N GLU A 364 -110.12 -34.94 -38.69
CA GLU A 364 -110.97 -34.33 -39.71
C GLU A 364 -111.42 -35.36 -40.75
N LEU A 365 -110.52 -36.22 -41.21
CA LEU A 365 -110.84 -37.36 -42.09
C LEU A 365 -111.75 -38.38 -41.40
N LEU A 366 -111.56 -38.68 -40.11
CA LEU A 366 -112.47 -39.57 -39.36
C LEU A 366 -113.86 -38.94 -39.18
N ALA A 367 -113.95 -37.62 -38.94
CA ALA A 367 -115.23 -36.92 -38.90
C ALA A 367 -115.94 -36.96 -40.26
N TYR A 368 -115.19 -36.81 -41.37
CA TYR A 368 -115.71 -36.94 -42.72
C TYR A 368 -116.16 -38.39 -43.06
N VAL A 369 -115.39 -39.41 -42.68
CA VAL A 369 -115.78 -40.82 -42.83
C VAL A 369 -117.03 -41.14 -42.00
N ASN A 370 -117.14 -40.64 -40.76
CA ASN A 370 -118.35 -40.79 -39.94
C ASN A 370 -119.57 -40.09 -40.57
N MET A 371 -119.37 -38.93 -41.21
CA MET A 371 -120.42 -38.22 -41.96
C MET A 371 -120.91 -39.06 -43.14
N LEU A 372 -119.99 -39.55 -43.98
CA LEU A 372 -120.29 -40.44 -45.10
C LEU A 372 -120.94 -41.76 -44.65
N GLN A 373 -120.51 -42.32 -43.51
CA GLN A 373 -121.11 -43.53 -42.95
C GLN A 373 -122.54 -43.26 -42.41
N ALA A 374 -122.81 -42.07 -41.88
CA ALA A 374 -124.16 -41.64 -41.51
C ALA A 374 -125.03 -41.30 -42.72
N GLU A 375 -124.47 -40.88 -43.85
CA GLU A 375 -125.19 -40.81 -45.14
C GLU A 375 -125.48 -42.20 -45.71
N PHE A 376 -124.51 -43.12 -45.67
CA PHE A 376 -124.69 -44.50 -46.09
C PHE A 376 -125.72 -45.25 -45.23
N GLN A 377 -125.75 -45.04 -43.92
CA GLN A 377 -126.80 -45.58 -43.04
C GLN A 377 -128.18 -44.96 -43.33
N ARG A 378 -128.25 -43.68 -43.72
CA ARG A 378 -129.51 -43.07 -44.20
C ARG A 378 -129.95 -43.67 -45.55
N GLN A 379 -129.02 -43.99 -46.45
CA GLN A 379 -129.33 -44.72 -47.69
C GLN A 379 -129.73 -46.18 -47.45
N GLN A 380 -129.13 -46.88 -46.48
CA GLN A 380 -129.56 -48.23 -46.07
C GLN A 380 -130.92 -48.26 -45.34
N GLY A 381 -131.43 -47.11 -44.87
CA GLY A 381 -132.79 -46.98 -44.36
C GLY A 381 -133.85 -47.19 -45.46
N ASP A 382 -133.59 -46.68 -46.67
CA ASP A 382 -134.49 -46.68 -47.82
C ASP A 382 -133.94 -47.53 -49.00
N THR A 383 -133.76 -48.83 -48.78
CA THR A 383 -134.17 -49.91 -49.72
C THR A 383 -134.01 -51.27 -49.04
N LYS A 384 -135.13 -51.96 -48.82
CA LYS A 384 -135.15 -53.39 -48.44
C LYS A 384 -135.39 -54.27 -49.67
N GLN A 385 -134.79 -55.46 -49.60
CA GLN A 385 -135.06 -56.70 -50.34
C GLN A 385 -134.37 -56.96 -51.71
N VAL A 386 -133.65 -58.09 -51.67
CA VAL A 386 -133.49 -59.13 -52.71
C VAL A 386 -132.57 -58.87 -53.91
N PHE A 387 -131.46 -59.62 -53.92
CA PHE A 387 -131.16 -60.55 -55.02
C PHE A 387 -130.54 -61.84 -54.45
N GLU A 388 -130.86 -63.00 -55.04
CA GLU A 388 -130.25 -64.32 -54.75
C GLU A 388 -129.44 -64.82 -55.97
N GLU A 389 -128.90 -66.04 -55.89
CA GLU A 389 -128.01 -66.74 -56.87
C GLU A 389 -126.50 -66.37 -56.80
N LYS A 390 -125.54 -67.32 -56.86
CA LYS A 390 -125.62 -68.80 -56.78
C LYS A 390 -124.25 -69.42 -56.45
N ALA A 391 -124.27 -70.59 -55.79
CA ALA A 391 -123.19 -71.60 -55.74
C ALA A 391 -121.83 -71.15 -55.09
N GLU A 392 -120.92 -72.02 -54.67
CA GLU A 392 -120.94 -73.49 -54.57
C GLU A 392 -120.23 -73.97 -53.27
N SER A 393 -120.00 -75.28 -53.08
CA SER A 393 -119.78 -75.87 -51.74
C SER A 393 -118.44 -76.63 -51.54
N CYS A 394 -118.15 -76.93 -50.27
CA CYS A 394 -117.25 -77.98 -49.74
C CYS A 394 -115.70 -77.81 -49.78
N SER A 395 -115.17 -77.52 -48.57
CA SER A 395 -114.21 -78.34 -47.80
C SER A 395 -112.67 -78.34 -48.06
N ASN A 396 -111.97 -78.26 -46.92
CA ASN A 396 -110.76 -78.99 -46.51
C ASN A 396 -109.39 -78.85 -47.25
N ASN A 397 -108.49 -78.18 -46.52
CA ASN A 397 -107.15 -78.67 -46.09
C ASN A 397 -105.88 -78.56 -46.99
N VAL A 398 -104.79 -78.24 -46.24
CA VAL A 398 -103.38 -78.67 -46.41
C VAL A 398 -102.46 -77.91 -47.40
N ASN A 399 -101.39 -77.34 -46.80
CA ASN A 399 -100.04 -77.01 -47.30
C ASN A 399 -99.85 -76.15 -48.57
N GLY A 400 -98.84 -75.25 -48.55
CA GLY A 400 -98.43 -74.56 -49.79
C GLY A 400 -97.42 -73.40 -49.70
N GLN A 401 -96.41 -73.43 -48.83
CA GLN A 401 -95.31 -72.45 -48.88
C GLN A 401 -94.37 -72.76 -50.08
N PRO A 402 -93.93 -71.73 -50.84
CA PRO A 402 -92.50 -71.62 -51.17
C PRO A 402 -91.88 -70.33 -50.56
N LEU A 403 -90.70 -70.34 -49.90
CA LEU A 403 -89.34 -70.76 -50.32
C LEU A 403 -88.69 -69.65 -51.19
N THR A 404 -87.79 -68.81 -50.67
CA THR A 404 -86.33 -69.06 -50.44
C THR A 404 -85.68 -67.78 -49.84
N LYS A 405 -84.47 -67.71 -49.24
CA LYS A 405 -83.53 -68.61 -48.49
C LYS A 405 -82.56 -67.67 -47.70
N HIS A 406 -82.14 -67.96 -46.46
CA HIS A 406 -80.86 -68.62 -46.04
C HIS A 406 -79.58 -67.83 -46.46
N VAL A 407 -78.51 -67.57 -45.67
CA VAL A 407 -77.81 -68.31 -44.57
C VAL A 407 -77.01 -67.35 -43.63
N ASN A 408 -76.92 -67.66 -42.32
CA ASN A 408 -75.79 -67.37 -41.40
C ASN A 408 -75.03 -68.72 -41.18
N PRO A 409 -73.70 -68.83 -40.90
CA PRO A 409 -72.99 -68.10 -39.81
C PRO A 409 -71.44 -67.93 -40.00
N SER A 410 -70.71 -67.68 -38.88
CA SER A 410 -69.32 -68.15 -38.54
C SER A 410 -68.11 -67.64 -39.37
N GLU A 411 -66.84 -67.62 -38.91
CA GLU A 411 -66.21 -67.69 -37.57
C GLU A 411 -64.74 -67.20 -37.64
N GLU A 412 -64.20 -66.70 -36.51
CA GLU A 412 -62.80 -66.79 -36.03
C GLU A 412 -61.58 -66.30 -36.90
N ASN A 413 -60.42 -66.23 -36.23
CA ASN A 413 -59.03 -66.36 -36.74
C ASN A 413 -58.22 -65.15 -37.29
N VAL A 414 -57.60 -64.44 -36.31
CA VAL A 414 -56.15 -64.18 -36.11
C VAL A 414 -55.21 -63.58 -37.18
N ASP A 415 -54.33 -62.70 -36.66
CA ASP A 415 -52.89 -62.54 -36.92
C ASP A 415 -52.29 -61.97 -38.24
N LYS A 416 -51.56 -60.87 -38.01
CA LYS A 416 -50.15 -60.60 -38.41
C LYS A 416 -49.78 -60.05 -39.81
N ALA A 417 -48.53 -59.58 -39.79
CA ALA A 417 -47.59 -59.31 -40.88
C ALA A 417 -47.66 -57.93 -41.56
N CYS A 418 -46.67 -57.11 -41.22
CA CYS A 418 -46.22 -55.97 -42.03
C CYS A 418 -45.65 -56.45 -43.37
N LEU A 419 -45.76 -55.62 -44.41
CA LEU A 419 -44.77 -55.61 -45.50
C LEU A 419 -44.35 -54.18 -45.83
N SER A 420 -43.04 -53.97 -45.88
CA SER A 420 -42.38 -52.72 -46.27
C SER A 420 -42.16 -52.65 -47.78
N ILE A 421 -42.03 -51.45 -48.34
CA ILE A 421 -41.23 -51.20 -49.56
C ILE A 421 -40.51 -49.86 -49.41
N SER A 422 -39.27 -49.80 -49.88
CA SER A 422 -38.31 -48.72 -49.56
C SER A 422 -38.13 -47.70 -50.69
N ARG A 423 -37.57 -46.53 -50.36
CA ARG A 423 -36.69 -45.79 -51.28
C ARG A 423 -35.43 -45.30 -50.54
N ALA A 424 -34.36 -45.04 -51.29
CA ALA A 424 -32.99 -45.19 -50.81
C ALA A 424 -32.33 -43.95 -50.16
N THR A 425 -31.30 -44.26 -49.37
CA THR A 425 -30.12 -43.48 -48.92
C THR A 425 -29.22 -43.03 -50.11
N PRO A 426 -28.07 -42.32 -49.96
CA PRO A 426 -27.21 -42.05 -48.76
C PRO A 426 -26.83 -40.55 -48.58
N THR A 427 -25.84 -40.07 -47.81
CA THR A 427 -24.66 -40.56 -47.01
C THR A 427 -24.34 -39.45 -45.96
N SER A 428 -23.51 -39.53 -44.91
CA SER A 428 -22.71 -40.54 -44.17
C SER A 428 -22.47 -39.97 -42.74
N GLY A 429 -21.73 -40.53 -41.77
CA GLY A 429 -20.89 -41.73 -41.68
C GLY A 429 -20.62 -42.11 -40.20
N GLU A 430 -19.70 -43.02 -39.92
CA GLU A 430 -19.70 -43.87 -38.69
C GLU A 430 -18.69 -43.49 -37.57
N SER A 431 -19.06 -43.79 -36.31
CA SER A 431 -18.25 -44.51 -35.28
C SER A 431 -19.11 -44.65 -34.00
N VAL A 432 -19.47 -45.79 -33.35
CA VAL A 432 -18.93 -47.17 -33.21
C VAL A 432 -17.76 -47.25 -32.19
N VAL A 433 -17.77 -48.09 -31.13
CA VAL A 433 -18.81 -48.85 -30.37
C VAL A 433 -18.25 -49.23 -28.97
N HIS A 434 -19.12 -49.50 -27.97
CA HIS A 434 -19.02 -50.45 -26.81
C HIS A 434 -19.82 -49.90 -25.59
N LEU A 435 -20.79 -50.56 -24.92
CA LEU A 435 -21.09 -51.98 -24.54
C LEU A 435 -20.05 -52.60 -23.58
N GLU A 436 -20.37 -53.28 -22.46
CA GLU A 436 -21.63 -53.62 -21.72
C GLU A 436 -21.23 -54.30 -20.35
N VAL A 437 -22.04 -54.76 -19.38
CA VAL A 437 -23.50 -54.90 -19.09
C VAL A 437 -23.72 -55.11 -17.56
N ASP A 438 -24.90 -54.75 -16.99
CA ASP A 438 -25.53 -55.28 -15.75
C ASP A 438 -24.78 -55.25 -14.37
N GLN A 439 -25.38 -55.52 -13.19
CA GLN A 439 -26.76 -55.92 -12.83
C GLN A 439 -27.25 -55.32 -11.48
N ALA A 440 -28.53 -55.53 -11.17
CA ALA A 440 -29.29 -55.03 -10.03
C ALA A 440 -28.75 -55.34 -8.61
N ASN A 441 -29.14 -54.50 -7.63
CA ASN A 441 -29.98 -54.92 -6.49
C ASN A 441 -30.61 -53.75 -5.73
N LEU A 442 -31.83 -53.95 -5.18
CA LEU A 442 -32.55 -53.01 -4.31
C LEU A 442 -33.08 -53.75 -3.07
N ARG A 443 -32.71 -53.30 -1.86
CA ARG A 443 -33.56 -53.33 -0.64
C ARG A 443 -32.91 -52.54 0.54
N PRO A 444 -33.67 -52.14 1.58
CA PRO A 444 -33.29 -51.03 2.46
C PRO A 444 -32.86 -51.41 3.89
N MET A 445 -32.20 -50.44 4.56
CA MET A 445 -32.13 -50.21 6.01
C MET A 445 -31.86 -48.71 6.20
N GLY A 446 -32.31 -48.02 7.25
CA GLY A 446 -33.22 -48.41 8.35
C GLY A 446 -33.46 -47.19 9.24
N ASP A 447 -34.54 -47.20 10.04
CA ASP A 447 -34.90 -46.05 10.89
C ASP A 447 -33.90 -45.82 12.05
N GLY A 448 -33.71 -44.55 12.41
CA GLY A 448 -32.64 -44.11 13.33
C GLY A 448 -32.91 -42.74 13.98
N GLU A 449 -34.13 -42.57 14.49
CA GLU A 449 -34.54 -41.66 15.57
C GLU A 449 -33.45 -40.75 16.17
N TRP A 450 -33.51 -39.43 15.90
CA TRP A 450 -33.16 -38.38 16.88
C TRP A 450 -34.03 -37.13 16.64
N SER A 451 -34.70 -36.71 17.71
CA SER A 451 -35.59 -35.54 17.76
C SER A 451 -34.82 -34.23 18.05
N ASP A 452 -35.56 -33.12 18.06
CA ASP A 452 -35.28 -31.81 18.70
C ASP A 452 -34.90 -30.63 17.79
N ILE A 453 -35.91 -30.09 17.09
CA ILE A 453 -36.06 -28.63 16.95
C ILE A 453 -37.52 -28.27 17.30
N GLN A 454 -37.72 -27.38 18.28
CA GLN A 454 -39.06 -26.91 18.67
C GLN A 454 -39.64 -25.97 17.61
N ALA A 455 -40.85 -26.28 17.12
CA ALA A 455 -41.59 -25.39 16.23
C ALA A 455 -42.08 -24.15 16.98
N THR A 456 -41.49 -22.98 16.69
CA THR A 456 -41.99 -21.69 17.18
C THR A 456 -43.01 -21.12 16.19
N GLU A 457 -44.18 -20.71 16.70
CA GLU A 457 -45.37 -20.35 15.90
C GLU A 457 -45.21 -19.03 15.12
N ALA A 458 -44.68 -19.09 13.90
CA ALA A 458 -44.55 -17.93 13.01
C ALA A 458 -45.89 -17.59 12.32
N ARG A 459 -46.65 -16.65 12.89
CA ARG A 459 -47.89 -16.14 12.27
C ARG A 459 -47.60 -15.20 11.11
N ILE A 460 -48.26 -15.44 9.98
CA ILE A 460 -48.21 -14.56 8.80
C ILE A 460 -49.11 -13.34 9.05
N ALA A 461 -48.53 -12.14 9.08
CA ALA A 461 -49.25 -10.87 9.09
C ALA A 461 -48.43 -9.76 8.41
N ASP A 462 -49.13 -8.75 7.90
CA ASP A 462 -48.64 -7.45 7.41
C ASP A 462 -47.44 -7.45 6.43
N VAL A 463 -47.75 -7.75 5.17
CA VAL A 463 -47.09 -7.06 4.04
C VAL A 463 -47.38 -5.56 4.19
N ARG A 464 -46.34 -4.73 4.31
CA ARG A 464 -46.46 -3.28 4.11
C ARG A 464 -45.35 -2.73 3.21
N GLU A 465 -45.77 -1.70 2.48
CA GLU A 465 -45.10 -0.99 1.40
C GLU A 465 -43.92 -0.16 1.92
N VAL A 466 -42.78 -0.22 1.22
CA VAL A 466 -41.58 0.58 1.57
C VAL A 466 -41.63 1.90 0.81
N SER A 467 -41.84 2.99 1.54
CA SER A 467 -41.69 4.35 1.00
C SER A 467 -40.20 4.68 0.84
N LEU A 468 -39.86 5.34 -0.27
CA LEU A 468 -38.57 6.01 -0.42
C LEU A 468 -38.59 7.31 0.39
N ASP A 469 -37.69 7.48 1.36
CA ASP A 469 -37.18 8.83 1.64
C ASP A 469 -35.83 8.91 2.38
N THR A 470 -35.04 9.90 1.95
CA THR A 470 -34.09 10.73 2.71
C THR A 470 -32.97 10.11 3.58
N GLU A 471 -31.74 10.31 3.07
CA GLU A 471 -30.44 10.58 3.75
C GLU A 471 -29.81 9.57 4.75
N GLY A 472 -28.50 9.33 4.55
CA GLY A 472 -27.72 8.35 5.32
C GLY A 472 -26.98 8.95 6.51
N SER A 473 -27.25 8.42 7.70
CA SER A 473 -26.44 8.66 8.91
C SER A 473 -25.28 7.66 8.98
N SER A 474 -24.05 8.09 8.70
CA SER A 474 -22.85 7.28 8.90
C SER A 474 -22.49 7.14 10.38
N LEU A 475 -22.24 5.92 10.86
CA LEU A 475 -21.60 5.66 12.15
C LEU A 475 -20.11 5.38 11.95
N ASP A 476 -19.27 6.04 12.73
CA ASP A 476 -17.82 6.09 12.53
C ASP A 476 -17.07 4.78 12.85
N ILE A 477 -15.95 4.59 12.16
CA ILE A 477 -14.89 3.65 12.54
C ILE A 477 -13.63 4.49 12.88
N PRO A 478 -13.07 4.39 14.10
CA PRO A 478 -12.01 5.30 14.55
C PRO A 478 -10.65 5.00 13.90
N VAL A 479 -10.05 6.00 13.26
CA VAL A 479 -8.70 5.93 12.69
C VAL A 479 -7.68 6.55 13.66
N VAL A 480 -6.70 5.74 14.08
CA VAL A 480 -5.59 6.17 14.95
C VAL A 480 -4.66 7.13 14.21
N ARG A 481 -4.22 8.20 14.88
CA ARG A 481 -3.21 9.16 14.38
C ARG A 481 -1.90 9.07 15.18
N PRO A 482 -0.73 9.29 14.54
CA PRO A 482 0.54 9.46 15.24
C PRO A 482 0.63 10.83 15.96
N PRO A 483 1.56 11.02 16.90
CA PRO A 483 1.62 12.23 17.74
C PRO A 483 2.38 13.39 17.07
N ASP A 484 1.80 14.60 17.15
CA ASP A 484 2.50 15.87 16.88
C ASP A 484 3.13 16.45 18.15
N ASN A 485 4.34 16.99 18.03
CA ASN A 485 5.00 17.72 19.12
C ASN A 485 4.45 19.15 19.24
N ALA A 486 3.80 19.46 20.36
CA ALA A 486 3.45 20.83 20.73
C ALA A 486 4.44 21.37 21.78
N HIS A 487 4.94 22.60 21.57
CA HIS A 487 5.83 23.26 22.52
C HIS A 487 5.09 23.68 23.81
N HIS A 488 5.81 23.69 24.93
CA HIS A 488 5.40 24.40 26.14
C HIS A 488 6.52 25.30 26.64
N GLU A 489 6.40 26.60 26.34
CA GLU A 489 6.96 27.64 27.20
C GLU A 489 5.97 27.90 28.34
N GLN A 490 6.39 27.67 29.58
CA GLN A 490 6.18 28.57 30.73
C GLN A 490 6.76 27.93 31.99
N GLY A 491 7.55 28.69 32.75
CA GLY A 491 8.09 28.25 34.03
C GLY A 491 7.75 29.26 35.13
N ALA A 492 7.24 28.76 36.26
CA ALA A 492 7.18 29.50 37.52
C ALA A 492 7.12 28.55 38.73
N ASN A 493 8.16 28.61 39.55
CA ASN A 493 8.24 28.39 41.00
C ASN A 493 7.10 27.66 41.75
N SER A 494 7.45 26.57 42.45
CA SER A 494 7.10 26.41 43.87
C SER A 494 8.12 25.50 44.59
N TYR A 495 8.10 25.50 45.93
CA TYR A 495 9.10 24.90 46.82
C TYR A 495 8.56 23.69 47.65
N HIS A 496 9.50 22.95 48.27
CA HIS A 496 9.34 22.00 49.39
C HIS A 496 8.66 20.62 49.17
N GLN A 497 9.49 19.56 49.22
CA GLN A 497 9.60 18.56 50.31
C GLN A 497 8.35 18.13 51.14
N PRO A 498 8.38 16.93 51.78
CA PRO A 498 8.94 15.65 51.32
C PRO A 498 8.10 14.42 51.72
N ARG A 499 8.36 13.24 51.13
CA ARG A 499 8.35 11.96 51.87
C ARG A 499 9.16 10.88 51.17
#